data_AF-A0AAU9WSJ4-F1
#
_entry.id   AF-A0AAU9WSJ4-F1
#
_cell.length_a   1.000
_cell.length_b   1.000
_cell.length_c   1.000
_cell.angle_alpha   90.00
_cell.angle_beta   90.00
_cell.angle_gamma   90.00
#
_symmetry.space_group_name_H-M   'P 1'
#
loop_
_entity.id
_entity.type
_entity.pdbx_description
1 polymer ?
#
loop_
_entity_poly.entity_id
_entity_poly.type
_entity_poly.pdbx_seq_one_letter_code
_entity_poly.pdbx_strand_id
1 'polypeptide(L)'
;MVCLQHANKNSSHGTTKKYQSNVRLLKQGCMKFQVQFKEICGFNLMKNCITITSACNMAYRKNWMLENQIAIQPVPGWHSNHIQFHKALRWLYWEEKQLTRSDLLPRIAHVMNNGERKLKDGTKSFLVDGYDEKTRTIYEFQGCFYHGCTTCFPNRGMKHPYHQNKTMRDVQEETRTKVERLSQLGYHVKEMWECEWNRKIQTEPRINEFIEWLDIVTPLNPREAFFGGRTNAIKLYHKVKDGEQINYSDMISLYPCANLECDYPVGHPQLIDQPGTTDVSRYYGLVKCNILPPYELYHPVLPYRIESKLVFPLCRTCVQEQLKQHLTQCSEKCPHSPQEQSLTGTWTTLELEKAIQKGYIITYIYEVWHFREKSKEDENKIVLLLRIGLNRTLSQYIKTFMKIKQEASGWPTECNTDEKKTNYLQEYKDHEGIQLDPVKIEKNPGLRSLAKLMLNSFWGKFGQRPNQTQVTTCANPWQFF
;
A
#
# COMPACT_ATOMS: atom_id res chain seq x y z
N MET A 1 -18.89 -8.55 -12.94
CA MET A 1 -19.27 -9.96 -13.20
C MET A 1 -18.40 -10.86 -12.34
N VAL A 2 -18.84 -11.19 -11.13
CA VAL A 2 -18.21 -12.22 -10.29
C VAL A 2 -19.36 -13.01 -9.67
N CYS A 3 -19.53 -14.25 -10.13
CA CYS A 3 -20.20 -15.37 -9.45
C CYS A 3 -20.49 -16.47 -10.48
N LEU A 4 -19.45 -17.02 -11.11
CA LEU A 4 -19.55 -18.30 -11.81
C LEU A 4 -18.22 -19.02 -11.73
N GLN A 5 -17.96 -19.68 -10.61
CA GLN A 5 -17.06 -20.82 -10.57
C GLN A 5 -17.59 -21.78 -9.51
N HIS A 6 -17.72 -23.05 -9.91
CA HIS A 6 -18.15 -24.25 -9.17
C HIS A 6 -19.64 -24.60 -9.23
N ALA A 7 -20.01 -25.36 -10.25
CA ALA A 7 -20.90 -26.51 -10.11
C ALA A 7 -20.67 -27.46 -11.29
N ASN A 8 -19.94 -28.57 -11.05
CA ASN A 8 -19.78 -29.64 -12.03
C ASN A 8 -20.70 -30.82 -11.66
N LYS A 9 -21.46 -31.28 -12.66
CA LYS A 9 -22.05 -32.61 -12.91
C LYS A 9 -22.86 -33.32 -11.81
N ASN A 10 -24.21 -33.30 -11.97
CA ASN A 10 -25.05 -34.49 -12.23
C ASN A 10 -26.56 -34.20 -12.03
N SER A 11 -27.31 -34.12 -13.13
CA SER A 11 -28.76 -34.42 -13.33
C SER A 11 -29.33 -33.49 -14.41
N SER A 12 -29.70 -34.04 -15.56
CA SER A 12 -29.81 -33.30 -16.83
C SER A 12 -31.19 -32.72 -17.17
N HIS A 13 -32.19 -32.75 -16.27
CA HIS A 13 -33.51 -32.14 -16.56
C HIS A 13 -34.05 -31.18 -15.48
N GLY A 14 -33.65 -31.32 -14.21
CA GLY A 14 -34.02 -30.38 -13.13
C GLY A 14 -33.08 -29.18 -12.97
N THR A 15 -31.85 -29.29 -13.46
CA THR A 15 -30.80 -28.28 -13.28
C THR A 15 -30.97 -27.08 -14.23
N THR A 16 -31.36 -27.29 -15.49
CA THR A 16 -31.48 -26.22 -16.50
C THR A 16 -32.55 -25.18 -16.14
N LYS A 17 -33.71 -25.61 -15.61
CA LYS A 17 -34.75 -24.68 -15.13
C LYS A 17 -34.30 -23.88 -13.90
N LYS A 18 -33.56 -24.50 -12.98
CA LYS A 18 -32.97 -23.84 -11.82
C LYS A 18 -31.91 -22.80 -12.22
N TYR A 19 -31.07 -23.12 -13.21
CA TYR A 19 -30.10 -22.17 -13.78
C TYR A 19 -30.78 -20.98 -14.46
N GLN A 20 -31.81 -21.22 -15.29
CA GLN A 20 -32.57 -20.13 -15.93
C GLN A 20 -33.27 -19.22 -14.90
N SER A 21 -33.82 -19.79 -13.84
CA SER A 21 -34.42 -19.03 -12.73
C SER A 21 -33.38 -18.19 -11.97
N ASN A 22 -32.24 -18.78 -11.61
CA ASN A 22 -31.15 -18.08 -10.92
C ASN A 22 -30.59 -16.91 -11.74
N VAL A 23 -30.42 -17.10 -13.06
CA VAL A 23 -29.96 -16.04 -13.97
C VAL A 23 -30.98 -14.90 -14.07
N ARG A 24 -32.28 -15.22 -14.09
CA ARG A 24 -33.34 -14.19 -14.07
C ARG A 24 -33.36 -13.40 -12.77
N LEU A 25 -33.26 -14.08 -11.62
CA LEU A 25 -33.19 -13.44 -10.30
C LEU A 25 -31.94 -12.56 -10.19
N LEU A 26 -30.78 -13.04 -10.64
CA LEU A 26 -29.55 -12.26 -10.66
C LEU A 26 -29.69 -11.02 -11.58
N LYS A 27 -30.29 -11.17 -12.77
CA LYS A 27 -30.55 -10.05 -13.67
C LYS A 27 -31.45 -9.01 -13.01
N GLN A 28 -32.57 -9.42 -12.41
CA GLN A 28 -33.49 -8.52 -11.72
C GLN A 28 -32.81 -7.81 -10.54
N GLY A 29 -32.03 -8.54 -9.74
CA GLY A 29 -31.23 -7.99 -8.65
C GLY A 29 -30.21 -6.95 -9.14
N CYS A 30 -29.48 -7.26 -10.21
CA CYS A 30 -28.53 -6.33 -10.84
C CYS A 30 -29.22 -5.07 -11.39
N MET A 31 -30.40 -5.20 -12.00
CA MET A 31 -31.17 -4.06 -12.49
C MET A 31 -31.63 -3.17 -11.34
N LYS A 32 -32.16 -3.76 -10.25
CA LYS A 32 -32.58 -3.00 -9.07
C LYS A 32 -31.39 -2.30 -8.39
N PHE A 33 -30.26 -3.01 -8.25
CA PHE A 33 -29.01 -2.45 -7.73
C PHE A 33 -28.52 -1.27 -8.57
N GLN A 34 -28.56 -1.39 -9.91
CA GLN A 34 -28.16 -0.33 -10.83
C GLN A 34 -29.06 0.91 -10.70
N VAL A 35 -30.38 0.71 -10.57
CA VAL A 35 -31.35 1.80 -10.37
C VAL A 35 -31.09 2.50 -9.05
N GLN A 36 -31.03 1.76 -7.93
CA GLN A 36 -30.80 2.32 -6.59
C GLN A 36 -29.45 3.06 -6.52
N PHE A 37 -28.39 2.47 -7.07
CA PHE A 37 -27.10 3.13 -7.12
C PHE A 37 -27.16 4.44 -7.92
N LYS A 38 -27.84 4.43 -9.09
CA LYS A 38 -27.97 5.64 -9.92
C LYS A 38 -28.77 6.73 -9.21
N GLU A 39 -29.83 6.37 -8.48
CA GLU A 39 -30.62 7.30 -7.66
C GLU A 39 -29.76 7.96 -6.58
N ILE A 40 -28.89 7.20 -5.91
CA ILE A 40 -28.03 7.72 -4.82
C ILE A 40 -26.82 8.49 -5.36
N CYS A 41 -26.13 7.95 -6.37
CA CYS A 41 -24.81 8.45 -6.80
C CYS A 41 -24.84 9.29 -8.09
N GLY A 42 -25.97 9.31 -8.81
CA GLY A 42 -26.14 10.13 -10.02
C GLY A 42 -25.41 9.61 -11.26
N PHE A 43 -25.05 8.33 -11.33
CA PHE A 43 -24.48 7.72 -12.54
C PHE A 43 -24.74 6.22 -12.64
N ASN A 44 -24.58 5.67 -13.85
CA ASN A 44 -24.71 4.24 -14.10
C ASN A 44 -23.37 3.54 -13.85
N LEU A 45 -23.27 2.76 -12.76
CA LEU A 45 -22.03 2.06 -12.41
C LEU A 45 -21.58 1.06 -13.49
N MET A 46 -22.51 0.35 -14.13
CA MET A 46 -22.19 -0.73 -15.08
C MET A 46 -21.57 -0.18 -16.38
N LYS A 47 -21.80 1.10 -16.69
CA LYS A 47 -21.17 1.77 -17.85
C LYS A 47 -19.77 2.28 -17.55
N ASN A 48 -19.50 2.63 -16.30
CA ASN A 48 -18.33 3.45 -15.93
C ASN A 48 -17.31 2.69 -15.06
N CYS A 49 -17.68 1.53 -14.51
CA CYS A 49 -16.91 0.85 -13.47
C CYS A 49 -16.95 -0.67 -13.66
N ILE A 50 -15.77 -1.29 -13.63
CA ILE A 50 -15.62 -2.76 -13.70
C ILE A 50 -15.76 -3.38 -12.31
N THR A 51 -15.35 -2.65 -11.25
CA THR A 51 -15.39 -3.13 -9.87
C THR A 51 -16.24 -2.23 -8.98
N ILE A 52 -16.76 -2.79 -7.88
CA ILE A 52 -17.50 -2.00 -6.90
C ILE A 52 -16.62 -0.93 -6.27
N THR A 53 -15.37 -1.27 -5.97
CA THR A 53 -14.38 -0.35 -5.42
C THR A 53 -14.10 0.83 -6.37
N SER A 54 -14.09 0.62 -7.69
CA SER A 54 -14.02 1.74 -8.64
C SER A 54 -15.30 2.58 -8.64
N ALA A 55 -16.47 1.96 -8.47
CA ALA A 55 -17.75 2.68 -8.36
C ALA A 55 -17.83 3.53 -7.09
N CYS A 56 -17.43 3.01 -5.94
CA CYS A 56 -17.31 3.76 -4.68
C CYS A 56 -16.40 4.97 -4.84
N ASN A 57 -15.19 4.76 -5.40
CA ASN A 57 -14.23 5.84 -5.60
C ASN A 57 -14.71 6.86 -6.64
N MET A 58 -15.39 6.45 -7.71
CA MET A 58 -15.98 7.38 -8.67
C MET A 58 -17.12 8.20 -8.04
N ALA A 59 -18.00 7.57 -7.26
CA ALA A 59 -19.06 8.27 -6.54
C ALA A 59 -18.48 9.29 -5.57
N TYR A 60 -17.45 8.90 -4.81
CA TYR A 60 -16.69 9.78 -3.94
C TYR A 60 -16.13 11.00 -4.69
N ARG A 61 -15.35 10.76 -5.76
CA ARG A 61 -14.74 11.81 -6.57
C ARG A 61 -15.76 12.76 -7.21
N LYS A 62 -16.92 12.24 -7.62
CA LYS A 62 -17.95 13.01 -8.30
C LYS A 62 -18.76 13.91 -7.35
N ASN A 63 -19.10 13.40 -6.16
CA ASN A 63 -20.11 14.03 -5.31
C ASN A 63 -19.55 14.61 -4.01
N TRP A 64 -18.35 14.23 -3.56
CA TRP A 64 -17.86 14.57 -2.22
C TRP A 64 -16.38 14.97 -2.13
N MET A 65 -15.54 14.62 -3.11
CA MET A 65 -14.11 14.95 -3.05
C MET A 65 -13.87 16.42 -3.41
N LEU A 66 -13.23 17.16 -2.50
CA LEU A 66 -12.75 18.51 -2.77
C LEU A 66 -11.45 18.48 -3.59
N GLU A 67 -11.16 19.58 -4.26
CA GLU A 67 -9.90 19.75 -5.00
C GLU A 67 -8.69 19.73 -4.06
N ASN A 68 -7.56 19.24 -4.59
CA ASN A 68 -6.24 19.24 -3.93
C ASN A 68 -6.17 18.53 -2.55
N GLN A 69 -7.12 17.63 -2.25
CA GLN A 69 -7.15 16.94 -0.96
C GLN A 69 -6.20 15.74 -0.86
N ILE A 70 -6.18 14.89 -1.90
CA ILE A 70 -5.48 13.60 -1.86
C ILE A 70 -4.28 13.63 -2.78
N ALA A 71 -3.07 13.43 -2.23
CA ALA A 71 -1.86 13.29 -3.03
C ALA A 71 -1.95 12.11 -3.99
N ILE A 72 -1.66 12.38 -5.26
CA ILE A 72 -1.38 11.35 -6.26
C ILE A 72 0.12 11.27 -6.41
N GLN A 73 0.70 10.11 -6.12
CA GLN A 73 2.12 9.87 -6.37
C GLN A 73 2.38 9.89 -7.89
N PRO A 74 3.39 10.64 -8.37
CA PRO A 74 3.82 10.58 -9.75
C PRO A 74 4.18 9.14 -10.16
N VAL A 75 3.97 8.79 -11.44
CA VAL A 75 4.32 7.48 -12.00
C VAL A 75 5.73 6.99 -11.60
N PRO A 76 6.78 7.81 -11.62
CA PRO A 76 8.12 7.33 -11.31
C PRO A 76 8.36 7.25 -9.78
N GLY A 77 7.41 7.71 -8.95
CA GLY A 77 7.56 7.92 -7.51
C GLY A 77 7.96 9.35 -7.18
N TRP A 78 7.97 9.71 -5.89
CA TRP A 78 8.48 11.01 -5.44
C TRP A 78 10.01 11.10 -5.55
N HIS A 79 10.68 9.95 -5.50
CA HIS A 79 12.14 9.81 -5.57
C HIS A 79 12.55 8.72 -6.56
N SER A 80 11.99 8.74 -7.76
CA SER A 80 12.26 7.75 -8.82
C SER A 80 13.74 7.44 -9.01
N ASN A 81 14.55 8.49 -8.97
CA ASN A 81 15.98 8.41 -9.18
C ASN A 81 16.67 7.75 -7.98
N HIS A 82 16.18 7.92 -6.74
CA HIS A 82 16.79 7.32 -5.54
C HIS A 82 16.61 5.80 -5.49
N ILE A 83 15.43 5.24 -5.84
CA ILE A 83 15.24 3.79 -5.72
C ILE A 83 16.16 3.02 -6.67
N GLN A 84 16.28 3.50 -7.92
CA GLN A 84 17.20 2.91 -8.89
C GLN A 84 18.64 3.10 -8.44
N PHE A 85 18.95 4.29 -7.94
CA PHE A 85 20.24 4.63 -7.38
C PHE A 85 20.67 3.69 -6.24
N HIS A 86 19.82 3.40 -5.24
CA HIS A 86 20.18 2.50 -4.14
C HIS A 86 20.43 1.05 -4.61
N LYS A 87 19.67 0.57 -5.61
CA LYS A 87 19.91 -0.76 -6.20
C LYS A 87 21.21 -0.79 -6.99
N ALA A 88 21.46 0.24 -7.79
CA ALA A 88 22.71 0.42 -8.52
C ALA A 88 23.90 0.47 -7.55
N LEU A 89 23.81 1.28 -6.50
CA LEU A 89 24.85 1.44 -5.48
C LEU A 89 25.20 0.10 -4.79
N ARG A 90 24.20 -0.68 -4.39
CA ARG A 90 24.43 -2.02 -3.82
C ARG A 90 25.15 -2.95 -4.80
N TRP A 91 24.80 -2.89 -6.08
CA TRP A 91 25.50 -3.66 -7.12
C TRP A 91 26.92 -3.15 -7.33
N LEU A 92 27.15 -1.84 -7.39
CA LEU A 92 28.49 -1.25 -7.56
C LEU A 92 29.42 -1.62 -6.40
N TYR A 93 28.94 -1.58 -5.15
CA TYR A 93 29.73 -2.06 -4.01
C TYR A 93 30.01 -3.57 -4.06
N TRP A 94 29.07 -4.35 -4.60
CA TRP A 94 29.31 -5.78 -4.81
C TRP A 94 30.39 -6.00 -5.87
N GLU A 95 30.36 -5.26 -6.98
CA GLU A 95 31.40 -5.29 -8.01
C GLU A 95 32.75 -4.87 -7.46
N GLU A 96 32.80 -3.77 -6.70
CA GLU A 96 34.01 -3.29 -6.01
C GLU A 96 34.63 -4.38 -5.13
N LYS A 97 33.81 -5.12 -4.37
CA LYS A 97 34.26 -6.23 -3.52
C LYS A 97 34.94 -7.36 -4.32
N GLN A 98 34.54 -7.57 -5.58
CA GLN A 98 35.14 -8.61 -6.42
C GLN A 98 36.48 -8.20 -7.04
N LEU A 99 36.81 -6.90 -7.01
CA LEU A 99 38.07 -6.40 -7.54
C LEU A 99 39.21 -6.70 -6.57
N THR A 100 40.35 -7.13 -7.11
CA THR A 100 41.59 -7.28 -6.33
C THR A 100 42.05 -5.90 -5.88
N ARG A 101 41.95 -5.61 -4.58
CA ARG A 101 42.35 -4.32 -4.01
C ARG A 101 43.87 -4.20 -4.00
N SER A 102 44.39 -3.20 -4.72
CA SER A 102 45.80 -2.76 -4.58
C SER A 102 45.92 -1.66 -3.52
N ASP A 103 44.86 -0.85 -3.36
CA ASP A 103 44.85 0.35 -2.52
C ASP A 103 43.64 0.37 -1.56
N LEU A 104 43.72 1.23 -0.53
CA LEU A 104 42.66 1.43 0.47
C LEU A 104 41.44 2.23 -0.05
N LEU A 105 41.57 2.92 -1.18
CA LEU A 105 40.49 3.73 -1.76
C LEU A 105 39.55 2.89 -2.64
N PRO A 106 38.26 3.27 -2.78
CA PRO A 106 37.35 2.65 -3.74
C PRO A 106 37.82 2.89 -5.17
N ARG A 107 37.81 1.83 -6.00
CA ARG A 107 38.25 1.86 -7.40
C ARG A 107 37.14 2.31 -8.36
N ILE A 108 35.91 1.91 -8.11
CA ILE A 108 34.74 2.31 -8.90
C ILE A 108 34.26 3.68 -8.39
N ALA A 109 34.39 4.71 -9.22
CA ALA A 109 33.84 6.03 -8.95
C ALA A 109 32.32 6.03 -9.22
N HIS A 110 31.54 6.50 -8.25
CA HIS A 110 30.08 6.66 -8.31
C HIS A 110 29.64 7.82 -7.40
N VAL A 111 28.35 8.16 -7.38
CA VAL A 111 27.83 9.38 -6.72
C VAL A 111 28.20 9.54 -5.24
N MET A 112 28.44 8.44 -4.51
CA MET A 112 28.68 8.45 -3.04
C MET A 112 30.16 8.53 -2.65
N ASN A 113 31.08 8.52 -3.61
CA ASN A 113 32.50 8.67 -3.34
C ASN A 113 33.10 9.84 -4.13
N ASN A 114 33.55 9.59 -5.35
CA ASN A 114 34.25 10.53 -6.23
C ASN A 114 33.30 11.18 -7.26
N GLY A 115 31.98 11.06 -7.05
CA GLY A 115 30.93 11.63 -7.90
C GLY A 115 30.59 10.79 -9.14
N GLU A 116 29.40 11.04 -9.72
CA GLU A 116 29.03 10.44 -11.01
C GLU A 116 29.93 11.00 -12.12
N ARG A 117 30.42 10.11 -12.99
CA ARG A 117 31.28 10.51 -14.10
C ARG A 117 30.44 10.87 -15.32
N LYS A 118 30.70 12.06 -15.85
CA LYS A 118 30.10 12.55 -17.09
C LYS A 118 31.11 12.43 -18.23
N LEU A 119 30.95 11.43 -19.06
CA LEU A 119 31.81 11.16 -20.22
C LEU A 119 31.37 12.02 -21.39
N LYS A 120 32.31 12.69 -22.07
CA LYS A 120 32.03 13.57 -23.22
C LYS A 120 32.34 12.86 -24.53
N ASP A 121 31.48 13.10 -25.50
CA ASP A 121 31.60 12.65 -26.89
C ASP A 121 31.12 13.77 -27.82
N GLY A 122 32.06 14.61 -28.25
CA GLY A 122 31.74 15.86 -28.93
C GLY A 122 30.86 16.77 -28.07
N THR A 123 29.65 17.07 -28.56
CA THR A 123 28.63 17.86 -27.83
C THR A 123 27.75 17.03 -26.91
N LYS A 124 27.79 15.69 -27.02
CA LYS A 124 27.01 14.79 -26.17
C LYS A 124 27.77 14.47 -24.89
N SER A 125 27.01 14.28 -23.83
CA SER A 125 27.54 13.87 -22.53
C SER A 125 26.73 12.73 -21.95
N PHE A 126 27.40 11.66 -21.57
CA PHE A 126 26.82 10.48 -20.97
C PHE A 126 27.12 10.47 -19.47
N LEU A 127 26.06 10.46 -18.67
CA LEU A 127 26.16 10.18 -17.25
C LEU A 127 26.14 8.66 -17.06
N VAL A 128 27.07 8.14 -16.27
CA VAL A 128 27.21 6.70 -16.00
C VAL A 128 27.15 6.41 -14.51
N ASP A 129 26.60 5.26 -14.11
CA ASP A 129 26.38 4.91 -12.70
C ASP A 129 27.69 4.64 -11.95
N GLY A 130 28.63 3.95 -12.60
CA GLY A 130 29.95 3.66 -12.06
C GLY A 130 31.05 3.70 -13.12
N TYR A 131 32.25 4.14 -12.75
CA TYR A 131 33.40 4.19 -13.66
C TYR A 131 34.70 3.79 -12.97
N ASP A 132 35.40 2.84 -13.57
CA ASP A 132 36.77 2.46 -13.23
C ASP A 132 37.73 2.98 -14.30
N GLU A 133 38.50 4.00 -13.94
CA GLU A 133 39.44 4.68 -14.82
C GLU A 133 40.60 3.76 -15.25
N LYS A 134 41.05 2.86 -14.37
CA LYS A 134 42.22 2.00 -14.59
C LYS A 134 42.01 1.02 -15.73
N THR A 135 40.81 0.43 -15.80
CA THR A 135 40.44 -0.51 -16.88
C THR A 135 39.52 0.10 -17.93
N ARG A 136 39.22 1.41 -17.81
CA ARG A 136 38.22 2.10 -18.64
C ARG A 136 36.89 1.33 -18.67
N THR A 137 36.48 0.79 -17.51
CA THR A 137 35.25 0.01 -17.37
C THR A 137 34.12 0.92 -16.90
N ILE A 138 33.00 0.90 -17.61
CA ILE A 138 31.77 1.58 -17.23
C ILE A 138 30.83 0.53 -16.64
N TYR A 139 30.21 0.85 -15.52
CA TYR A 139 29.18 0.04 -14.88
C TYR A 139 27.84 0.75 -15.04
N GLU A 140 26.88 0.10 -15.71
CA GLU A 140 25.55 0.65 -15.98
C GLU A 140 24.47 -0.26 -15.40
N PHE A 141 23.72 0.26 -14.44
CA PHE A 141 22.61 -0.43 -13.82
C PHE A 141 21.31 -0.13 -14.58
N GLN A 142 20.86 -1.10 -15.36
CA GLN A 142 19.71 -0.96 -16.22
C GLN A 142 18.41 -1.22 -15.45
N GLY A 143 17.86 -0.16 -14.87
CA GLY A 143 16.49 -0.12 -14.34
C GLY A 143 15.45 -0.63 -15.35
N CYS A 144 14.78 -1.74 -15.06
CA CYS A 144 14.00 -2.47 -16.07
C CYS A 144 12.87 -1.64 -16.69
N PHE A 145 12.22 -0.79 -15.88
CA PHE A 145 11.14 0.09 -16.32
C PHE A 145 11.66 1.18 -17.26
N TYR A 146 12.66 1.97 -16.85
CA TYR A 146 13.15 3.12 -17.60
C TYR A 146 13.97 2.75 -18.85
N HIS A 147 14.64 1.60 -18.81
CA HIS A 147 15.54 1.16 -19.88
C HIS A 147 14.94 0.07 -20.79
N GLY A 148 13.66 -0.26 -20.61
CA GLY A 148 12.95 -1.13 -21.55
C GLY A 148 13.36 -2.60 -21.53
N CYS A 149 13.54 -3.20 -20.36
CA CYS A 149 13.93 -4.62 -20.24
C CYS A 149 12.98 -5.55 -21.03
N THR A 150 13.54 -6.41 -21.89
CA THR A 150 12.76 -7.34 -22.73
C THR A 150 12.11 -8.46 -21.95
N THR A 151 12.72 -8.88 -20.85
CA THR A 151 12.18 -9.93 -19.97
C THR A 151 11.00 -9.41 -19.14
N CYS A 152 11.11 -8.22 -18.55
CA CYS A 152 10.06 -7.67 -17.69
C CYS A 152 8.90 -7.03 -18.46
N PHE A 153 9.17 -6.52 -19.67
CA PHE A 153 8.20 -5.82 -20.48
C PHE A 153 8.12 -6.45 -21.89
N PRO A 154 7.50 -7.63 -22.02
CA PRO A 154 7.44 -8.35 -23.30
C PRO A 154 6.59 -7.61 -24.34
N ASN A 155 5.56 -6.86 -23.92
CA ASN A 155 4.78 -6.02 -24.82
C ASN A 155 5.56 -4.76 -25.23
N ARG A 156 6.28 -4.85 -26.35
CA ARG A 156 7.18 -3.80 -26.84
C ARG A 156 6.46 -2.54 -27.34
N GLY A 157 5.23 -2.69 -27.83
CA GLY A 157 4.39 -1.58 -28.28
C GLY A 157 3.66 -0.83 -27.16
N MET A 158 3.79 -1.28 -25.91
CA MET A 158 3.23 -0.59 -24.76
C MET A 158 3.82 0.82 -24.65
N LYS A 159 2.96 1.84 -24.62
CA LYS A 159 3.38 3.21 -24.32
C LYS A 159 4.02 3.26 -22.92
N HIS A 160 5.20 3.86 -22.84
CA HIS A 160 5.93 3.99 -21.60
C HIS A 160 5.18 4.96 -20.66
N PRO A 161 4.77 4.53 -19.45
CA PRO A 161 3.93 5.36 -18.57
C PRO A 161 4.56 6.69 -18.15
N TYR A 162 5.89 6.74 -18.05
CA TYR A 162 6.66 7.97 -17.79
C TYR A 162 6.98 8.77 -19.05
N HIS A 163 7.62 8.17 -20.06
CA HIS A 163 7.88 8.79 -21.36
C HIS A 163 6.66 8.67 -22.29
N GLN A 164 5.68 9.57 -22.13
CA GLN A 164 4.36 9.48 -22.81
C GLN A 164 4.40 9.38 -24.35
N ASN A 165 5.51 9.80 -24.98
CA ASN A 165 5.73 9.76 -26.43
C ASN A 165 6.59 8.58 -26.90
N LYS A 166 6.96 7.66 -26.00
CA LYS A 166 7.80 6.51 -26.28
C LYS A 166 7.10 5.22 -25.92
N THR A 167 7.49 4.14 -26.56
CA THR A 167 7.12 2.78 -26.23
C THR A 167 8.24 2.11 -25.43
N MET A 168 7.97 0.93 -24.86
CA MET A 168 9.02 0.12 -24.23
C MET A 168 10.13 -0.24 -25.22
N ARG A 169 9.81 -0.40 -26.52
CA ARG A 169 10.79 -0.59 -27.59
C ARG A 169 11.71 0.62 -27.72
N ASP A 170 11.15 1.82 -27.84
CA ASP A 170 11.94 3.03 -28.09
C ASP A 170 12.95 3.28 -26.96
N VAL A 171 12.54 3.13 -25.70
CA VAL A 171 13.47 3.31 -24.56
C VAL A 171 14.56 2.23 -24.51
N GLN A 172 14.28 1.02 -24.98
CA GLN A 172 15.28 -0.04 -25.09
C GLN A 172 16.28 0.27 -26.20
N GLU A 173 15.81 0.71 -27.37
CA GLU A 173 16.66 1.10 -28.49
C GLU A 173 17.58 2.25 -28.10
N GLU A 174 17.09 3.25 -27.35
CA GLU A 174 17.92 4.32 -26.79
C GLU A 174 18.97 3.79 -25.81
N THR A 175 18.59 2.85 -24.95
CA THR A 175 19.51 2.20 -24.00
C THR A 175 20.62 1.46 -24.76
N ARG A 176 20.27 0.66 -25.76
CA ARG A 176 21.26 -0.06 -26.60
C ARG A 176 22.16 0.92 -27.35
N THR A 177 21.58 1.97 -27.92
CA THR A 177 22.33 3.03 -28.62
C THR A 177 23.35 3.70 -27.71
N LYS A 178 23.00 3.99 -26.44
CA LYS A 178 23.94 4.52 -25.44
C LYS A 178 25.09 3.54 -25.20
N VAL A 179 24.78 2.27 -24.94
CA VAL A 179 25.78 1.23 -24.64
C VAL A 179 26.72 0.96 -25.81
N GLU A 180 26.18 0.86 -27.03
CA GLU A 180 26.96 0.70 -28.26
C GLU A 180 27.88 1.89 -28.48
N ARG A 181 27.39 3.12 -28.25
CA ARG A 181 28.21 4.32 -28.40
C ARG A 181 29.34 4.37 -27.40
N LEU A 182 29.09 4.03 -26.13
CA LEU A 182 30.13 3.95 -25.10
C LEU A 182 31.18 2.88 -25.45
N SER A 183 30.74 1.73 -25.97
CA SER A 183 31.66 0.68 -26.46
C SER A 183 32.53 1.17 -27.64
N GLN A 184 31.95 1.89 -28.61
CA GLN A 184 32.68 2.48 -29.74
C GLN A 184 33.73 3.52 -29.31
N LEU A 185 33.54 4.20 -28.18
CA LEU A 185 34.51 5.12 -27.58
C LEU A 185 35.65 4.41 -26.83
N GLY A 186 35.71 3.07 -26.91
CA GLY A 186 36.76 2.25 -26.33
C GLY A 186 36.59 2.03 -24.83
N TYR A 187 35.37 2.09 -24.31
CA TYR A 187 35.07 1.70 -22.93
C TYR A 187 34.54 0.27 -22.89
N HIS A 188 34.91 -0.47 -21.84
CA HIS A 188 34.28 -1.76 -21.54
C HIS A 188 33.01 -1.52 -20.73
N VAL A 189 31.83 -1.68 -21.32
CA VAL A 189 30.55 -1.46 -20.62
C VAL A 189 30.07 -2.77 -19.98
N LYS A 190 30.02 -2.81 -18.65
CA LYS A 190 29.42 -3.88 -17.86
C LYS A 190 28.02 -3.46 -17.44
N GLU A 191 27.02 -4.23 -17.85
CA GLU A 191 25.62 -3.95 -17.56
C GLU A 191 25.07 -4.89 -16.48
N MET A 192 24.16 -4.39 -15.65
CA MET A 192 23.35 -5.21 -14.75
C MET A 192 21.89 -4.79 -14.81
N TRP A 193 21.01 -5.68 -15.25
CA TRP A 193 19.58 -5.40 -15.27
C TRP A 193 18.95 -5.55 -13.89
N GLU A 194 18.02 -4.66 -13.56
CA GLU A 194 17.35 -4.66 -12.25
C GLU A 194 16.72 -6.02 -11.89
N CYS A 195 16.06 -6.69 -12.84
CA CYS A 195 15.46 -8.00 -12.61
C CYS A 195 16.49 -9.10 -12.38
N GLU A 196 17.64 -9.01 -13.06
CA GLU A 196 18.75 -9.94 -12.87
C GLU A 196 19.37 -9.75 -11.48
N TRP A 197 19.62 -8.51 -11.08
CA TRP A 197 20.12 -8.20 -9.74
C TRP A 197 19.17 -8.67 -8.65
N ASN A 198 17.87 -8.36 -8.76
CA ASN A 198 16.88 -8.83 -7.79
C ASN A 198 16.86 -10.38 -7.70
N ARG A 199 17.01 -11.08 -8.83
CA ARG A 199 17.11 -12.54 -8.86
C ARG A 199 18.38 -13.01 -8.15
N LYS A 200 19.54 -12.41 -8.43
CA LYS A 200 20.82 -12.73 -7.78
C LYS A 200 20.75 -12.59 -6.27
N ILE A 201 20.15 -11.52 -5.75
CA ILE A 201 19.92 -11.33 -4.30
C ILE A 201 19.13 -12.51 -3.71
N GLN A 202 18.10 -12.98 -4.43
CA GLN A 202 17.26 -14.08 -3.96
C GLN A 202 17.93 -15.46 -4.06
N THR A 203 18.78 -15.67 -5.07
CA THR A 203 19.36 -16.98 -5.37
C THR A 203 20.77 -17.18 -4.82
N GLU A 204 21.49 -16.11 -4.48
CA GLU A 204 22.90 -16.17 -4.05
C GLU A 204 23.04 -15.65 -2.60
N PRO A 205 23.10 -16.52 -1.58
CA PRO A 205 23.14 -16.12 -0.17
C PRO A 205 24.26 -15.12 0.17
N ARG A 206 25.44 -15.28 -0.43
CA ARG A 206 26.60 -14.40 -0.22
C ARG A 206 26.34 -12.94 -0.64
N ILE A 207 25.50 -12.71 -1.64
CA ILE A 207 25.10 -11.36 -2.06
C ILE A 207 24.15 -10.77 -1.02
N ASN A 208 23.16 -11.56 -0.57
CA ASN A 208 22.22 -11.10 0.44
C ASN A 208 22.92 -10.72 1.75
N GLU A 209 23.80 -11.60 2.25
CA GLU A 209 24.63 -11.34 3.45
C GLU A 209 25.47 -10.06 3.31
N PHE A 210 26.05 -9.83 2.13
CA PHE A 210 26.83 -8.61 1.90
C PHE A 210 25.97 -7.35 1.87
N ILE A 211 24.78 -7.40 1.27
CA ILE A 211 23.86 -6.26 1.24
C ILE A 211 23.34 -5.93 2.63
N GLU A 212 23.06 -6.96 3.45
CA GLU A 212 22.69 -6.78 4.86
C GLU A 212 23.83 -6.13 5.64
N TRP A 213 25.08 -6.52 5.40
CA TRP A 213 26.26 -5.90 6.01
C TRP A 213 26.49 -4.44 5.56
N LEU A 214 26.18 -4.09 4.31
CA LEU A 214 26.36 -2.72 3.78
C LEU A 214 25.46 -1.68 4.47
N ASP A 215 24.36 -2.10 5.09
CA ASP A 215 23.35 -1.24 5.75
C ASP A 215 22.84 -0.06 4.90
N ILE A 216 22.86 -0.21 3.57
CA ILE A 216 22.29 0.80 2.67
C ILE A 216 20.77 0.66 2.70
N VAL A 217 20.10 1.43 3.55
CA VAL A 217 18.64 1.44 3.64
C VAL A 217 18.03 2.10 2.40
N THR A 218 17.07 1.42 1.78
CA THR A 218 16.34 1.98 0.63
C THR A 218 15.43 3.14 1.06
N PRO A 219 15.01 4.02 0.14
CA PRO A 219 14.07 5.08 0.46
C PRO A 219 12.75 4.54 1.02
N LEU A 220 11.98 5.41 1.66
CA LEU A 220 10.66 5.15 2.19
C LEU A 220 9.72 4.70 1.07
N ASN A 221 9.10 3.55 1.28
CA ASN A 221 8.05 3.04 0.41
C ASN A 221 6.73 3.00 1.18
N PRO A 222 5.72 3.82 0.83
CA PRO A 222 4.43 3.84 1.53
C PRO A 222 3.72 2.50 1.59
N ARG A 223 3.98 1.61 0.62
CA ARG A 223 3.38 0.27 0.62
C ARG A 223 3.93 -0.62 1.72
N GLU A 224 5.13 -0.33 2.23
CA GLU A 224 5.69 -1.02 3.39
C GLU A 224 4.93 -0.69 4.67
N ALA A 225 4.42 0.54 4.80
CA ALA A 225 3.56 0.98 5.92
C ALA A 225 2.09 0.55 5.76
N PHE A 226 1.68 0.03 4.61
CA PHE A 226 0.28 -0.33 4.36
C PHE A 226 -0.01 -1.76 4.81
N PHE A 227 -0.47 -1.94 6.05
CA PHE A 227 -0.81 -3.24 6.64
C PHE A 227 -2.31 -3.56 6.61
N GLY A 228 -2.64 -4.83 6.80
CA GLY A 228 -4.03 -5.29 6.95
C GLY A 228 -4.51 -5.24 8.40
N GLY A 229 -5.65 -5.87 8.68
CA GLY A 229 -6.12 -6.03 10.04
C GLY A 229 -5.18 -6.88 10.90
N ARG A 230 -5.11 -6.58 12.20
CA ARG A 230 -4.38 -7.38 13.18
C ARG A 230 -5.19 -8.63 13.52
N THR A 231 -4.64 -9.79 13.13
CA THR A 231 -5.12 -11.09 13.60
C THR A 231 -4.03 -11.69 14.49
N ASN A 232 -4.28 -11.79 15.79
CA ASN A 232 -3.33 -12.33 16.74
C ASN A 232 -4.04 -13.25 17.74
N ALA A 233 -3.65 -14.52 17.78
CA ALA A 233 -4.19 -15.50 18.71
C ALA A 233 -3.21 -15.67 19.88
N ILE A 234 -3.62 -15.24 21.08
CA ILE A 234 -2.79 -15.35 22.29
C ILE A 234 -2.93 -16.72 22.95
N LYS A 235 -4.14 -17.29 22.89
CA LYS A 235 -4.46 -18.59 23.47
C LYS A 235 -5.37 -19.34 22.50
N LEU A 236 -4.91 -20.51 22.03
CA LEU A 236 -5.66 -21.32 21.06
C LEU A 236 -6.83 -22.07 21.69
N TYR A 237 -6.72 -22.43 22.97
CA TYR A 237 -7.78 -23.12 23.70
C TYR A 237 -7.83 -22.67 25.15
N HIS A 238 -9.04 -22.40 25.66
CA HIS A 238 -9.28 -22.11 27.06
C HIS A 238 -10.59 -22.75 27.51
N LYS A 239 -10.48 -23.62 28.52
CA LYS A 239 -11.65 -24.09 29.28
C LYS A 239 -11.92 -23.11 30.42
N VAL A 240 -13.15 -22.60 30.46
CA VAL A 240 -13.66 -21.68 31.48
C VAL A 240 -13.76 -22.42 32.83
N LYS A 241 -13.32 -21.77 33.91
CA LYS A 241 -13.46 -22.25 35.30
C LYS A 241 -14.76 -21.76 35.95
N ASP A 242 -15.12 -22.32 37.10
CA ASP A 242 -16.29 -21.86 37.85
C ASP A 242 -16.16 -20.36 38.20
N GLY A 243 -17.17 -19.57 37.84
CA GLY A 243 -17.18 -18.11 38.03
C GLY A 243 -16.47 -17.30 36.94
N GLU A 244 -15.85 -17.94 35.95
CA GLU A 244 -15.22 -17.25 34.81
C GLU A 244 -16.20 -17.08 33.64
N GLN A 245 -16.07 -15.99 32.87
CA GLN A 245 -16.90 -15.71 31.69
C GLN A 245 -16.02 -15.27 30.52
N ILE A 246 -16.41 -15.67 29.30
CA ILE A 246 -15.79 -15.20 28.06
C ILE A 246 -16.69 -14.14 27.44
N ASN A 247 -16.15 -12.93 27.31
CA ASN A 247 -16.84 -11.81 26.66
C ASN A 247 -16.39 -11.67 25.20
N TYR A 248 -17.33 -11.39 24.31
CA TYR A 248 -17.07 -11.07 22.91
C TYR A 248 -17.42 -9.61 22.65
N SER A 249 -16.45 -8.85 22.13
CA SER A 249 -16.62 -7.46 21.75
C SER A 249 -16.28 -7.29 20.27
N ASP A 250 -17.19 -6.70 19.51
CA ASP A 250 -17.03 -6.43 18.07
C ASP A 250 -17.29 -4.96 17.79
N MET A 251 -16.37 -4.32 17.06
CA MET A 251 -16.59 -2.94 16.62
C MET A 251 -17.39 -2.95 15.33
N ILE A 252 -18.65 -2.50 15.43
CA ILE A 252 -19.55 -2.41 14.29
C ILE A 252 -19.00 -1.39 13.30
N SER A 253 -18.62 -1.85 12.11
CA SER A 253 -18.13 -0.97 11.03
C SER A 253 -16.82 -0.22 11.37
N LEU A 254 -15.84 -0.92 11.97
CA LEU A 254 -14.49 -0.41 12.29
C LEU A 254 -13.88 0.53 11.23
N TYR A 255 -13.72 0.10 9.96
CA TYR A 255 -13.10 0.93 8.93
C TYR A 255 -13.93 2.18 8.56
N PRO A 256 -15.25 2.08 8.33
CA PRO A 256 -16.10 3.27 8.22
C PRO A 256 -15.99 4.25 9.39
N CYS A 257 -15.98 3.76 10.64
CA CYS A 257 -15.77 4.60 11.81
C CYS A 257 -14.41 5.29 11.77
N ALA A 258 -13.33 4.58 11.44
CA ALA A 258 -12.01 5.19 11.24
C ALA A 258 -12.02 6.28 10.14
N ASN A 259 -12.70 6.04 9.01
CA ASN A 259 -12.86 7.05 7.95
C ASN A 259 -13.66 8.29 8.38
N LEU A 260 -14.47 8.18 9.43
CA LEU A 260 -15.26 9.27 10.00
C LEU A 260 -14.51 10.00 11.12
N GLU A 261 -13.80 9.25 11.96
CA GLU A 261 -13.23 9.68 13.25
C GLU A 261 -11.73 9.95 13.23
N CYS A 262 -10.97 9.35 12.32
CA CYS A 262 -9.52 9.56 12.24
C CYS A 262 -9.14 10.72 11.31
N ASP A 263 -7.95 11.24 11.53
CA ASP A 263 -7.30 12.20 10.64
C ASP A 263 -6.56 11.52 9.49
N TYR A 264 -6.62 12.16 8.33
CA TYR A 264 -5.92 11.76 7.13
C TYR A 264 -4.96 12.85 6.65
N PRO A 265 -3.84 12.47 6.02
CA PRO A 265 -2.93 13.42 5.36
C PRO A 265 -3.62 14.13 4.20
N VAL A 266 -3.44 15.45 4.13
CA VAL A 266 -3.95 16.32 3.07
C VAL A 266 -2.81 16.86 2.22
N GLY A 267 -3.01 16.90 0.91
CA GLY A 267 -2.04 17.44 -0.05
C GLY A 267 -0.79 16.56 -0.18
N HIS A 268 0.28 17.14 -0.75
CA HIS A 268 1.54 16.43 -1.01
C HIS A 268 2.47 16.45 0.22
N PRO A 269 3.20 15.36 0.48
CA PRO A 269 4.15 15.33 1.59
C PRO A 269 5.39 16.17 1.28
N GLN A 270 5.94 16.79 2.32
CA GLN A 270 7.33 17.22 2.36
C GLN A 270 8.21 16.01 2.69
N LEU A 271 9.20 15.77 1.83
CA LEU A 271 10.13 14.65 1.95
C LEU A 271 11.37 15.15 2.69
N ILE A 272 11.72 14.48 3.78
CA ILE A 272 12.81 14.88 4.66
C ILE A 272 13.74 13.67 4.79
N ASP A 273 14.91 13.76 4.17
CA ASP A 273 15.96 12.75 4.27
C ASP A 273 16.78 12.99 5.54
N GLN A 274 17.00 11.92 6.33
CA GLN A 274 17.86 11.89 7.51
C GLN A 274 17.77 13.15 8.39
N PRO A 275 16.62 13.39 9.06
CA PRO A 275 16.36 14.64 9.76
C PRO A 275 17.28 14.95 10.96
N GLY A 276 18.19 14.04 11.33
CA GLY A 276 19.12 14.22 12.45
C GLY A 276 18.46 14.19 13.83
N THR A 277 17.20 13.76 13.93
CA THR A 277 16.44 13.63 15.17
C THR A 277 15.66 12.33 15.20
N THR A 278 15.35 11.83 16.41
CA THR A 278 14.47 10.67 16.65
C THR A 278 13.09 11.08 17.18
N ASP A 279 12.87 12.38 17.39
CA ASP A 279 11.61 12.94 17.87
C ASP A 279 10.54 12.95 16.76
N VAL A 280 9.72 11.90 16.75
CA VAL A 280 8.65 11.71 15.77
C VAL A 280 7.49 12.70 15.92
N SER A 281 7.33 13.32 17.09
CA SER A 281 6.21 14.25 17.37
C SER A 281 6.23 15.51 16.51
N ARG A 282 7.38 15.80 15.89
CA ARG A 282 7.59 16.89 14.93
C ARG A 282 6.93 16.64 13.57
N TYR A 283 6.50 15.41 13.32
CA TYR A 283 6.05 14.96 12.00
C TYR A 283 4.66 14.35 12.06
N TYR A 284 3.98 14.35 10.90
CA TYR A 284 2.71 13.70 10.70
C TYR A 284 2.73 13.02 9.33
N GLY A 285 2.47 11.71 9.26
CA GLY A 285 2.54 10.97 8.00
C GLY A 285 3.26 9.63 8.13
N LEU A 286 4.27 9.41 7.29
CA LEU A 286 5.01 8.15 7.22
C LEU A 286 6.47 8.36 7.61
N VAL A 287 7.04 7.40 8.33
CA VAL A 287 8.42 7.46 8.82
C VAL A 287 9.07 6.10 8.57
N LYS A 288 10.27 6.13 7.98
CA LYS A 288 11.16 4.98 7.89
C LYS A 288 12.24 5.12 8.95
N CYS A 289 12.31 4.18 9.88
CA CYS A 289 13.20 4.27 11.03
C CYS A 289 13.71 2.90 11.47
N ASN A 290 14.81 2.91 12.24
CA ASN A 290 15.19 1.80 13.10
C ASN A 290 14.63 2.05 14.51
N ILE A 291 14.00 1.04 15.10
CA ILE A 291 13.33 1.14 16.39
C ILE A 291 13.59 -0.11 17.23
N LEU A 292 13.94 0.10 18.49
CA LEU A 292 14.17 -0.93 19.49
C LEU A 292 12.87 -1.21 20.26
N PRO A 293 12.29 -2.41 20.16
CA PRO A 293 11.13 -2.79 20.98
C PRO A 293 11.50 -2.99 22.45
N PRO A 294 10.54 -2.79 23.39
CA PRO A 294 10.72 -3.16 24.79
C PRO A 294 10.73 -4.69 24.97
N TYR A 295 11.18 -5.13 26.15
CA TYR A 295 11.07 -6.53 26.55
C TYR A 295 9.65 -6.86 27.05
N GLU A 296 9.20 -8.10 26.80
CA GLU A 296 8.00 -8.72 27.41
C GLU A 296 6.65 -7.97 27.24
N LEU A 297 6.50 -7.19 26.17
CA LEU A 297 5.23 -6.53 25.89
C LEU A 297 4.16 -7.52 25.42
N TYR A 298 3.14 -7.76 26.25
CA TYR A 298 2.06 -8.73 25.99
C TYR A 298 1.33 -8.51 24.65
N HIS A 299 1.18 -7.25 24.24
CA HIS A 299 0.64 -6.88 22.94
C HIS A 299 1.61 -5.96 22.20
N PRO A 300 2.56 -6.54 21.43
CA PRO A 300 3.48 -5.76 20.61
C PRO A 300 2.70 -4.84 19.67
N VAL A 301 3.17 -3.61 19.49
CA VAL A 301 2.42 -2.56 18.79
C VAL A 301 2.64 -2.62 17.29
N LEU A 302 3.91 -2.67 16.88
CA LEU A 302 4.28 -2.43 15.49
C LEU A 302 4.10 -3.69 14.62
N PRO A 303 3.38 -3.56 13.49
CA PRO A 303 3.35 -4.62 12.48
C PRO A 303 4.70 -4.76 11.79
N TYR A 304 5.07 -6.00 11.48
CA TYR A 304 6.29 -6.32 10.75
C TYR A 304 6.00 -7.41 9.70
N ARG A 305 6.60 -7.27 8.51
CA ARG A 305 6.43 -8.25 7.43
C ARG A 305 7.70 -9.06 7.25
N ILE A 306 7.54 -10.37 7.25
CA ILE A 306 8.62 -11.32 7.01
C ILE A 306 8.08 -12.47 6.17
N GLU A 307 8.75 -12.79 5.06
CA GLU A 307 8.33 -13.84 4.11
C GLU A 307 6.83 -13.75 3.72
N SER A 308 6.32 -12.52 3.50
CA SER A 308 4.90 -12.21 3.21
C SER A 308 3.90 -12.45 4.35
N LYS A 309 4.34 -12.87 5.53
CA LYS A 309 3.51 -12.98 6.73
C LYS A 309 3.52 -11.68 7.52
N LEU A 310 2.36 -11.32 8.07
CA LEU A 310 2.21 -10.20 9.01
C LEU A 310 2.37 -10.73 10.43
N VAL A 311 3.31 -10.19 11.17
CA VAL A 311 3.65 -10.54 12.55
C VAL A 311 3.84 -9.26 13.38
N PHE A 312 3.87 -9.40 14.71
CA PHE A 312 4.07 -8.29 15.64
C PHE A 312 5.19 -8.67 16.62
N PRO A 313 6.46 -8.64 16.18
CA PRO A 313 7.59 -9.14 16.97
C PRO A 313 8.14 -8.07 17.92
N LEU A 314 8.84 -8.53 18.96
CA LEU A 314 9.69 -7.69 19.82
C LEU A 314 11.18 -7.87 19.53
N CYS A 315 11.55 -8.76 18.61
CA CYS A 315 12.92 -8.99 18.17
C CYS A 315 12.92 -9.42 16.70
N ARG A 316 13.69 -8.71 15.87
CA ARG A 316 13.87 -9.04 14.45
C ARG A 316 14.47 -10.43 14.27
N THR A 317 15.59 -10.72 14.94
CA THR A 317 16.29 -12.00 14.78
C THR A 317 15.45 -13.17 15.28
N CYS A 318 14.77 -13.06 16.43
CA CYS A 318 13.87 -14.12 16.92
C CYS A 318 12.80 -14.47 15.89
N VAL A 319 12.14 -13.47 15.28
CA VAL A 319 11.09 -13.78 14.30
C VAL A 319 11.66 -14.36 13.00
N GLN A 320 12.89 -14.00 12.63
CA GLN A 320 13.60 -14.59 11.49
C GLN A 320 13.96 -16.06 11.72
N GLU A 321 14.40 -16.41 12.92
CA GLU A 321 14.80 -17.77 13.28
C GLU A 321 13.60 -18.68 13.61
N GLN A 322 12.67 -18.19 14.43
CA GLN A 322 11.59 -18.99 15.02
C GLN A 322 10.45 -19.27 14.06
N LEU A 323 10.27 -18.49 12.99
CA LEU A 323 9.25 -18.77 11.98
C LEU A 323 9.43 -20.13 11.28
N LYS A 324 10.64 -20.68 11.34
CA LYS A 324 11.02 -21.97 10.75
C LYS A 324 11.05 -23.10 11.78
N GLN A 325 10.87 -22.79 13.07
CA GLN A 325 10.93 -23.74 14.18
C GLN A 325 9.53 -24.22 14.57
N HIS A 326 9.44 -25.42 15.15
CA HIS A 326 8.19 -25.88 15.75
C HIS A 326 7.91 -25.08 17.03
N LEU A 327 6.64 -24.79 17.35
CA LEU A 327 6.26 -23.97 18.52
C LEU A 327 6.87 -24.45 19.84
N THR A 328 7.09 -25.76 19.99
CA THR A 328 7.69 -26.38 21.18
C THR A 328 9.20 -26.17 21.31
N GLN A 329 9.84 -25.63 20.28
CA GLN A 329 11.29 -25.37 20.21
C GLN A 329 11.61 -23.88 20.37
N CYS A 330 10.60 -23.00 20.38
CA CYS A 330 10.79 -21.57 20.57
C CYS A 330 11.19 -21.27 22.01
N SER A 331 12.27 -20.51 22.19
CA SER A 331 12.67 -19.96 23.50
C SER A 331 11.74 -18.81 23.90
N GLU A 332 11.32 -18.80 25.16
CA GLU A 332 10.60 -17.66 25.77
C GLU A 332 11.52 -16.46 26.01
N LYS A 333 12.83 -16.69 26.10
CA LYS A 333 13.84 -15.63 26.32
C LYS A 333 14.57 -15.32 25.03
N CYS A 334 14.69 -14.02 24.74
CA CYS A 334 15.47 -13.49 23.63
C CYS A 334 16.92 -13.22 24.10
N PRO A 335 17.95 -13.89 23.54
CA PRO A 335 19.35 -13.65 23.89
C PRO A 335 20.01 -12.55 23.04
N HIS A 336 19.27 -11.96 22.09
CA HIS A 336 19.81 -11.07 21.07
C HIS A 336 20.15 -9.68 21.63
N SER A 337 21.21 -9.09 21.06
CA SER A 337 21.63 -7.71 21.33
C SER A 337 20.57 -6.70 20.87
N PRO A 338 20.60 -5.43 21.35
CA PRO A 338 19.70 -4.39 20.88
C PRO A 338 19.72 -4.19 19.36
N GLN A 339 20.88 -4.35 18.72
CA GLN A 339 21.04 -4.23 17.27
C GLN A 339 20.33 -5.37 16.52
N GLU A 340 20.43 -6.59 17.01
CA GLU A 340 19.73 -7.76 16.49
C GLU A 340 18.22 -7.73 16.80
N GLN A 341 17.85 -7.13 17.93
CA GLN A 341 16.47 -6.97 18.33
C GLN A 341 15.72 -5.92 17.49
N SER A 342 16.42 -4.85 17.13
CA SER A 342 15.84 -3.68 16.46
C SER A 342 15.13 -4.03 15.16
N LEU A 343 14.00 -3.36 14.94
CA LEU A 343 13.20 -3.44 13.72
C LEU A 343 13.53 -2.25 12.83
N THR A 344 13.83 -2.51 11.57
CA THR A 344 13.88 -1.47 10.52
C THR A 344 12.64 -1.59 9.65
N GLY A 345 11.90 -0.51 9.49
CA GLY A 345 10.64 -0.53 8.74
C GLY A 345 10.06 0.85 8.51
N THR A 346 8.92 0.87 7.84
CA THR A 346 8.13 2.09 7.59
C THR A 346 6.80 1.98 8.29
N TRP A 347 6.44 2.96 9.10
CA TRP A 347 5.19 3.02 9.86
C TRP A 347 4.56 4.41 9.79
N THR A 348 3.29 4.50 10.20
CA THR A 348 2.65 5.82 10.40
C THR A 348 3.15 6.48 11.69
N THR A 349 3.14 7.81 11.74
CA THR A 349 3.49 8.55 12.96
C THR A 349 2.59 8.14 14.14
N LEU A 350 1.30 7.86 13.89
CA LEU A 350 0.34 7.39 14.90
C LEU A 350 0.74 6.05 15.54
N GLU A 351 1.18 5.09 14.72
CA GLU A 351 1.67 3.79 15.22
C GLU A 351 2.96 3.95 16.02
N LEU A 352 3.87 4.82 15.57
CA LEU A 352 5.13 5.10 16.25
C LEU A 352 4.93 5.81 17.58
N GLU A 353 4.06 6.81 17.65
CA GLU A 353 3.67 7.47 18.90
C GLU A 353 3.10 6.44 19.88
N LYS A 354 2.23 5.54 19.41
CA LYS A 354 1.70 4.48 20.27
C LYS A 354 2.77 3.49 20.72
N ALA A 355 3.73 3.17 19.85
CA ALA A 355 4.85 2.31 20.18
C ALA A 355 5.74 2.96 21.25
N ILE A 356 6.08 4.24 21.11
CA ILE A 356 6.86 5.00 22.10
C ILE A 356 6.15 5.00 23.46
N GLN A 357 4.83 5.24 23.50
CA GLN A 357 4.04 5.14 24.74
C GLN A 357 4.11 3.75 25.39
N LYS A 358 4.40 2.70 24.62
CA LYS A 358 4.55 1.32 25.09
C LYS A 358 6.00 0.92 25.35
N GLY A 359 6.95 1.87 25.29
CA GLY A 359 8.34 1.67 25.66
C GLY A 359 9.29 1.36 24.48
N TYR A 360 8.84 1.54 23.24
CA TYR A 360 9.74 1.43 22.08
C TYR A 360 10.64 2.67 21.98
N ILE A 361 11.88 2.50 21.52
CA ILE A 361 12.87 3.57 21.39
C ILE A 361 13.29 3.68 19.93
N ILE A 362 12.99 4.81 19.28
CA ILE A 362 13.50 5.09 17.93
C ILE A 362 14.99 5.41 18.05
N THR A 363 15.84 4.62 17.36
CA THR A 363 17.30 4.83 17.40
C THR A 363 17.78 5.67 16.22
N TYR A 364 17.08 5.61 15.09
CA TYR A 364 17.45 6.36 13.89
C TYR A 364 16.25 6.57 12.95
N ILE A 365 16.13 7.76 12.36
CA ILE A 365 15.14 8.05 11.31
C ILE A 365 15.87 8.22 9.98
N TYR A 366 15.53 7.37 9.01
CA TYR A 366 16.12 7.39 7.67
C TYR A 366 15.42 8.42 6.78
N GLU A 367 14.09 8.43 6.76
CA GLU A 367 13.31 9.31 5.89
C GLU A 367 11.92 9.55 6.49
N VAL A 368 11.39 10.76 6.27
CA VAL A 368 10.04 11.16 6.70
C VAL A 368 9.27 11.73 5.51
N TRP A 369 8.03 11.28 5.34
CA TRP A 369 7.04 11.93 4.49
C TRP A 369 6.07 12.68 5.38
N HIS A 370 6.36 13.96 5.58
CA HIS A 370 5.63 14.85 6.46
C HIS A 370 4.50 15.57 5.71
N PHE A 371 3.26 15.41 6.16
CA PHE A 371 2.12 16.18 5.68
C PHE A 371 1.85 17.31 6.66
N ARG A 372 1.84 18.54 6.15
CA ARG A 372 1.61 19.74 6.96
C ARG A 372 0.17 19.86 7.43
N GLU A 373 -0.77 19.32 6.65
CA GLU A 373 -2.20 19.46 6.88
C GLU A 373 -2.82 18.09 7.22
N LYS A 374 -3.66 18.10 8.26
CA LYS A 374 -4.54 16.99 8.64
C LYS A 374 -5.97 17.33 8.25
N SER A 375 -6.75 16.31 7.92
CA SER A 375 -8.13 16.46 7.48
C SER A 375 -9.10 17.15 8.47
N LYS A 376 -8.76 17.25 9.76
CA LYS A 376 -9.62 17.83 10.81
C LYS A 376 -8.98 18.95 11.64
N GLU A 377 -7.71 19.30 11.43
CA GLU A 377 -6.96 20.21 12.29
C GLU A 377 -7.32 21.70 12.10
N ASP A 378 -8.07 22.06 11.07
CA ASP A 378 -8.43 23.46 10.82
C ASP A 378 -9.72 23.85 11.57
N GLU A 379 -9.62 24.02 12.90
CA GLU A 379 -10.73 24.48 13.75
C GLU A 379 -11.13 25.96 13.55
N ASN A 380 -10.27 26.77 12.91
CA ASN A 380 -10.53 28.20 12.72
C ASN A 380 -11.08 28.55 11.33
N LYS A 381 -10.99 27.68 10.32
CA LYS A 381 -11.79 27.77 9.07
C LYS A 381 -13.21 27.20 9.21
N ILE A 382 -13.55 26.63 10.36
CA ILE A 382 -14.83 25.97 10.67
C ILE A 382 -16.04 26.91 10.56
N VAL A 383 -15.92 28.19 10.89
CA VAL A 383 -17.10 29.08 10.98
C VAL A 383 -17.73 29.36 9.60
N LEU A 384 -16.95 29.36 8.52
CA LEU A 384 -17.48 29.49 7.16
C LEU A 384 -17.90 28.14 6.57
N LEU A 385 -17.15 27.05 6.83
CA LEU A 385 -17.43 25.72 6.29
C LEU A 385 -18.59 24.98 6.99
N LEU A 386 -18.85 25.26 8.27
CA LEU A 386 -20.05 24.78 8.97
C LEU A 386 -21.33 25.40 8.43
N ARG A 387 -21.29 26.64 7.91
CA ARG A 387 -22.45 27.28 7.26
C ARG A 387 -22.82 26.65 5.92
N ILE A 388 -21.96 25.80 5.34
CA ILE A 388 -22.15 25.16 4.01
C ILE A 388 -22.14 23.62 4.05
N GLY A 389 -22.04 22.99 5.24
CA GLY A 389 -22.14 21.53 5.38
C GLY A 389 -20.99 20.72 4.76
N LEU A 390 -19.81 21.31 4.62
CA LEU A 390 -18.78 20.91 3.66
C LEU A 390 -17.43 20.55 4.31
N ASN A 391 -17.44 19.86 5.46
CA ASN A 391 -16.20 19.54 6.15
C ASN A 391 -15.89 18.03 6.20
N ARG A 392 -14.62 17.72 5.93
CA ARG A 392 -13.91 16.41 5.98
C ARG A 392 -13.94 15.61 4.69
N THR A 393 -12.71 15.34 4.20
CA THR A 393 -12.37 14.60 2.99
C THR A 393 -13.26 13.36 2.81
N LEU A 394 -13.44 12.48 3.81
CA LEU A 394 -14.21 11.24 3.66
C LEU A 394 -15.60 11.25 4.35
N SER A 395 -15.88 12.21 5.23
CA SER A 395 -16.99 12.06 6.20
C SER A 395 -18.36 12.05 5.55
N GLN A 396 -18.60 12.91 4.57
CA GLN A 396 -19.93 13.07 3.98
C GLN A 396 -20.35 11.83 3.20
N TYR A 397 -19.40 11.17 2.54
CA TYR A 397 -19.59 9.87 1.93
C TYR A 397 -19.99 8.83 3.00
N ILE A 398 -19.22 8.74 4.10
CA ILE A 398 -19.49 7.76 5.17
C ILE A 398 -20.85 8.02 5.82
N LYS A 399 -21.17 9.27 6.19
CA LYS A 399 -22.45 9.65 6.80
C LYS A 399 -23.63 9.34 5.89
N THR A 400 -23.49 9.59 4.58
CA THR A 400 -24.53 9.28 3.59
C THR A 400 -24.86 7.79 3.58
N PHE A 401 -23.85 6.93 3.47
CA PHE A 401 -24.09 5.48 3.42
C PHE A 401 -24.38 4.86 4.80
N MET A 402 -23.91 5.45 5.90
CA MET A 402 -24.32 5.07 7.26
C MET A 402 -25.80 5.38 7.49
N LYS A 403 -26.27 6.57 7.09
CA LYS A 403 -27.69 6.94 7.12
C LYS A 403 -28.55 5.93 6.36
N ILE A 404 -28.22 5.67 5.09
CA ILE A 404 -28.97 4.72 4.26
C ILE A 404 -28.95 3.31 4.86
N LYS A 405 -27.78 2.86 5.35
CA LYS A 405 -27.62 1.55 5.99
C LYS A 405 -28.52 1.43 7.24
N GLN A 406 -28.58 2.49 8.04
CA GLN A 406 -29.34 2.51 9.28
C GLN A 406 -30.84 2.57 9.03
N GLU A 407 -31.30 3.48 8.16
CA GLU A 407 -32.70 3.57 7.73
C GLU A 407 -33.21 2.25 7.13
N ALA A 408 -32.41 1.62 6.26
CA ALA A 408 -32.75 0.34 5.65
C ALA A 408 -32.67 -0.88 6.60
N SER A 409 -32.19 -0.70 7.84
CA SER A 409 -32.19 -1.76 8.85
C SER A 409 -33.54 -1.93 9.54
N GLY A 410 -34.41 -0.92 9.44
CA GLY A 410 -35.63 -0.83 10.24
C GLY A 410 -35.37 -0.39 11.67
N TRP A 411 -36.46 -0.23 12.44
CA TRP A 411 -36.39 0.17 13.84
C TRP A 411 -35.73 -0.92 14.70
N PRO A 412 -34.87 -0.54 15.66
CA PRO A 412 -34.41 -1.47 16.69
C PRO A 412 -35.57 -2.08 17.47
N THR A 413 -35.40 -3.30 17.96
CA THR A 413 -36.45 -4.05 18.68
C THR A 413 -36.95 -3.33 19.93
N GLU A 414 -36.07 -2.59 20.57
CA GLU A 414 -36.29 -1.79 21.76
C GLU A 414 -37.11 -0.52 21.47
N CYS A 415 -37.13 -0.02 20.23
CA CYS A 415 -37.84 1.19 19.81
C CYS A 415 -39.34 0.93 19.56
N ASN A 416 -40.04 0.41 20.57
CA ASN A 416 -41.43 -0.01 20.49
C ASN A 416 -42.46 1.07 20.86
N THR A 417 -42.03 2.23 21.34
CA THR A 417 -42.87 3.39 21.64
C THR A 417 -42.36 4.63 20.90
N ASP A 418 -43.21 5.65 20.70
CA ASP A 418 -42.82 6.88 20.00
C ASP A 418 -41.78 7.71 20.77
N GLU A 419 -41.78 7.63 22.10
CA GLU A 419 -40.73 8.20 22.94
C GLU A 419 -39.38 7.54 22.65
N LYS A 420 -39.30 6.21 22.64
CA LYS A 420 -38.05 5.49 22.36
C LYS A 420 -37.57 5.70 20.93
N LYS A 421 -38.48 5.81 19.97
CA LYS A 421 -38.13 6.18 18.59
C LYS A 421 -37.53 7.58 18.54
N THR A 422 -38.14 8.55 19.23
CA THR A 422 -37.61 9.92 19.32
C THR A 422 -36.23 9.94 19.97
N ASN A 423 -36.06 9.24 21.08
CA ASN A 423 -34.77 9.13 21.77
C ASN A 423 -33.71 8.51 20.86
N TYR A 424 -34.02 7.41 20.16
CA TYR A 424 -33.11 6.78 19.22
C TYR A 424 -32.68 7.72 18.07
N LEU A 425 -33.61 8.51 17.52
CA LEU A 425 -33.28 9.51 16.50
C LEU A 425 -32.36 10.60 17.04
N GLN A 426 -32.59 11.03 18.28
CA GLN A 426 -31.79 12.06 18.95
C GLN A 426 -30.40 11.53 19.30
N GLU A 427 -30.30 10.33 19.89
CA GLU A 427 -29.04 9.64 20.17
C GLU A 427 -28.21 9.45 18.90
N TYR A 428 -28.82 9.00 17.80
CA TYR A 428 -28.09 8.81 16.54
C TYR A 428 -27.58 10.14 15.98
N LYS A 429 -28.35 11.23 16.15
CA LYS A 429 -27.91 12.57 15.76
C LYS A 429 -26.78 13.07 16.64
N ASP A 430 -26.87 12.89 17.95
CA ASP A 430 -25.91 13.42 18.92
C ASP A 430 -24.58 12.67 18.85
N HIS A 431 -24.61 11.33 18.71
CA HIS A 431 -23.41 10.50 18.64
C HIS A 431 -22.78 10.48 17.24
N GLU A 432 -23.58 10.31 16.18
CA GLU A 432 -23.05 10.12 14.81
C GLU A 432 -23.06 11.41 13.98
N GLY A 433 -23.78 12.44 14.44
CA GLY A 433 -24.03 13.65 13.64
C GLY A 433 -24.82 13.35 12.37
N ILE A 434 -25.72 12.36 12.42
CA ILE A 434 -26.54 11.91 11.29
C ILE A 434 -28.02 12.04 11.66
N GLN A 435 -28.75 12.88 10.93
CA GLN A 435 -30.20 12.98 11.07
C GLN A 435 -30.86 11.85 10.26
N LEU A 436 -31.47 10.87 10.92
CA LEU A 436 -32.28 9.85 10.27
C LEU A 436 -33.67 10.41 9.90
N ASP A 437 -34.25 9.89 8.81
CA ASP A 437 -35.60 10.20 8.35
C ASP A 437 -36.57 9.09 8.83
N PRO A 438 -37.47 9.38 9.79
CA PRO A 438 -38.35 8.38 10.40
C PRO A 438 -39.22 7.62 9.38
N VAL A 439 -39.58 8.29 8.27
CA VAL A 439 -40.44 7.72 7.21
C VAL A 439 -39.67 6.71 6.36
N LYS A 440 -38.34 6.79 6.34
CA LYS A 440 -37.46 5.87 5.60
C LYS A 440 -36.93 4.73 6.45
N ILE A 441 -37.21 4.72 7.76
CA ILE A 441 -36.79 3.63 8.65
C ILE A 441 -37.70 2.42 8.42
N GLU A 442 -37.28 1.56 7.51
CA GLU A 442 -37.96 0.32 7.16
C GLU A 442 -36.96 -0.78 6.82
N LYS A 443 -37.35 -2.04 7.06
CA LYS A 443 -36.49 -3.18 6.77
C LYS A 443 -36.36 -3.37 5.26
N ASN A 444 -35.22 -2.97 4.70
CA ASN A 444 -34.90 -3.11 3.28
C ASN A 444 -33.53 -3.80 3.09
N PRO A 445 -33.51 -5.14 3.02
CA PRO A 445 -32.25 -5.90 2.94
C PRO A 445 -31.39 -5.57 1.72
N GLY A 446 -32.01 -5.24 0.58
CA GLY A 446 -31.31 -4.88 -0.66
C GLY A 446 -30.58 -3.55 -0.54
N LEU A 447 -31.28 -2.50 -0.09
CA LEU A 447 -30.71 -1.18 0.12
C LEU A 447 -29.64 -1.19 1.23
N ARG A 448 -29.90 -1.93 2.32
CA ARG A 448 -28.92 -2.14 3.39
C ARG A 448 -27.64 -2.80 2.86
N SER A 449 -27.78 -3.82 2.01
CA SER A 449 -26.64 -4.51 1.39
C SER A 449 -25.83 -3.56 0.50
N LEU A 450 -26.49 -2.77 -0.34
CA LEU A 450 -25.84 -1.72 -1.15
C LEU A 450 -25.08 -0.73 -0.27
N ALA A 451 -25.70 -0.19 0.77
CA ALA A 451 -25.07 0.79 1.65
C ALA A 451 -23.85 0.19 2.40
N LYS A 452 -23.99 -1.03 2.93
CA LYS A 452 -22.87 -1.76 3.56
C LYS A 452 -21.72 -2.00 2.57
N LEU A 453 -22.05 -2.33 1.33
CA LEU A 453 -21.07 -2.53 0.27
C LEU A 453 -20.32 -1.23 -0.05
N MET A 454 -21.03 -0.10 -0.14
CA MET A 454 -20.44 1.22 -0.37
C MET A 454 -19.52 1.66 0.77
N LEU A 455 -19.87 1.34 2.03
CA LEU A 455 -19.02 1.62 3.19
C LEU A 455 -17.74 0.77 3.21
N ASN A 456 -17.88 -0.54 3.00
CA ASN A 456 -16.76 -1.48 3.14
C ASN A 456 -15.80 -1.48 1.93
N SER A 457 -16.31 -1.25 0.72
CA SER A 457 -15.50 -1.29 -0.52
C SER A 457 -14.81 0.04 -0.84
N PHE A 458 -15.14 1.12 -0.14
CA PHE A 458 -14.62 2.46 -0.41
C PHE A 458 -13.10 2.53 -0.26
N TRP A 459 -12.58 2.06 0.87
CA TRP A 459 -11.14 2.11 1.19
C TRP A 459 -10.28 1.29 0.22
N GLY A 460 -10.83 0.19 -0.31
CA GLY A 460 -10.09 -0.76 -1.14
C GLY A 460 -9.43 -0.15 -2.37
N LYS A 461 -9.95 0.97 -2.91
CA LYS A 461 -9.39 1.59 -4.12
C LYS A 461 -8.05 2.26 -3.82
N PHE A 462 -7.95 2.91 -2.66
CA PHE A 462 -6.73 3.59 -2.21
C PHE A 462 -5.59 2.57 -1.93
N GLY A 463 -5.96 1.35 -1.51
CA GLY A 463 -5.05 0.23 -1.33
C GLY A 463 -4.68 -0.53 -2.61
N GLN A 464 -5.20 -0.18 -3.79
CA GLN A 464 -5.00 -0.97 -5.00
C GLN A 464 -3.53 -0.96 -5.45
N ARG A 465 -2.98 -2.14 -5.75
CA ARG A 465 -1.63 -2.27 -6.32
C ARG A 465 -1.61 -1.65 -7.74
N PRO A 466 -0.60 -0.81 -8.07
CA PRO A 466 -0.50 -0.21 -9.40
C PRO A 466 -0.16 -1.25 -10.48
N ASN A 467 0.58 -2.31 -10.12
CA ASN A 467 1.08 -3.32 -11.05
C ASN A 467 0.28 -4.62 -10.93
N GLN A 468 -0.95 -4.64 -11.43
CA GLN A 468 -1.73 -5.87 -11.55
C GLN A 468 -1.46 -6.54 -12.90
N THR A 469 -1.38 -7.87 -12.90
CA THR A 469 -1.34 -8.66 -14.13
C THR A 469 -2.57 -8.34 -14.97
N GLN A 470 -2.36 -7.95 -16.23
CA GLN A 470 -3.45 -7.70 -17.16
C GLN A 470 -3.82 -9.01 -17.85
N VAL A 471 -5.11 -9.31 -17.91
CA VAL A 471 -5.65 -10.40 -18.71
C VAL A 471 -6.32 -9.76 -19.92
N THR A 472 -5.76 -9.96 -21.10
CA THR A 472 -6.34 -9.54 -22.37
C THR A 472 -7.02 -10.74 -23.02
N THR A 473 -8.31 -10.62 -23.31
CA THR A 473 -9.02 -11.58 -24.15
C THR A 473 -8.65 -11.32 -25.60
N CYS A 474 -7.98 -12.29 -26.22
CA CYS A 474 -7.68 -12.27 -27.64
C CYS A 474 -8.88 -12.88 -28.37
N ALA A 475 -9.41 -12.18 -29.38
CA ALA A 475 -10.43 -12.75 -30.25
C ALA A 475 -9.80 -13.69 -31.29
N ASN A 476 -8.52 -13.46 -31.62
CA ASN A 476 -7.81 -14.18 -32.65
C ASN A 476 -6.44 -14.69 -32.16
N PRO A 477 -5.99 -15.90 -32.56
CA PRO A 477 -4.73 -16.49 -32.12
C PRO A 477 -3.48 -15.63 -32.39
N TRP A 478 -3.41 -14.90 -33.51
CA TRP A 478 -2.27 -14.03 -33.85
C TRP A 478 -2.17 -12.76 -32.99
N GLN A 479 -3.13 -12.51 -32.09
CA GLN A 479 -2.99 -11.45 -31.08
C GLN A 479 -2.19 -11.95 -29.86
N PHE A 480 -1.96 -13.26 -29.78
CA PHE A 480 -1.22 -13.92 -28.71
C PHE A 480 0.21 -14.30 -29.12
N PHE A 481 0.42 -14.65 -30.39
CA PHE A 481 1.72 -14.88 -31.01
C PHE A 481 2.26 -13.59 -31.60
#